data_AF-A0A496XGC1-F1
#
_entry.id   AF-A0A496XGC1-F1
#
_cell.length_a   1.000
_cell.length_b   1.000
_cell.length_c   1.000
_cell.angle_alpha   90.00
_cell.angle_beta   90.00
_cell.angle_gamma   90.00
#
_symmetry.space_group_name_H-M   'P 1'
#
loop_
_entity.id
_entity.type
_entity.pdbx_description
1 polymer ?
#
loop_
_entity_poly.entity_id
_entity_poly.type
_entity_poly.pdbx_seq_one_letter_code
_entity_poly.pdbx_strand_id
1 'polypeptide(L)'
;MKFVVKYFSEIAIKSKPVRRRFIRQLADNLRALLRDIDPAVVVHKGWDKLQVQTSEQDATVLATMVEAMCNTPGITYVLEVSEHSLPELGAIVEQVLPVYGQRLEGKTFAVRCKRSGTHDFTSIEVERVVGGAVLARSGAAGVKLVNPDVTVELEISKQTLFVIGRRHRGLGGYPIGSLDAVISLISGGFDSPVASYLTMKRGMRTHFLFFNLGGRDHEIGVKEVALYLWQKYGCNQRVLFISVPFEEVVAELLDKVEDRQMGVILKRMMLRVGDRLAGELDVDALVTGECVAQVSSQTLRNLSVIDRVTDRLVLRPLIATDKEDIVRMAKAIGTGELAARMPEYCGVISVNPTTRARLDRVEAQEQYFDMAILDRALANKTQTRIDQLAQEELERLDVEVLSVPLANSTIIDIRHPSEEELAPLKLHIPVIKIPFYELHSRASELVQGGTYMLYCGKGVMSRLHASHLLESCELDIKVYAP
;
A
#
# COMPACT_ATOMS: atom_id res chain seq x y z
N MET A 1 -13.63 16.60 13.91
CA MET A 1 -14.26 16.08 12.66
C MET A 1 -14.83 14.67 12.88
N LYS A 2 -15.87 14.26 12.13
CA LYS A 2 -16.36 12.88 12.12
C LYS A 2 -16.30 12.30 10.71
N PHE A 3 -15.82 11.07 10.62
CA PHE A 3 -15.84 10.29 9.38
C PHE A 3 -16.74 9.07 9.53
N VAL A 4 -17.47 8.76 8.46
CA VAL A 4 -18.23 7.52 8.34
C VAL A 4 -17.56 6.63 7.30
N VAL A 5 -17.07 5.49 7.75
CA VAL A 5 -16.41 4.49 6.91
C VAL A 5 -17.42 3.42 6.52
N LYS A 6 -17.69 3.30 5.23
CA LYS A 6 -18.60 2.32 4.64
C LYS A 6 -17.82 1.06 4.25
N TYR A 7 -18.27 -0.08 4.73
CA TYR A 7 -17.67 -1.38 4.41
C TYR A 7 -17.70 -1.69 2.92
N PHE A 8 -16.76 -2.51 2.47
CA PHE A 8 -16.85 -3.17 1.18
C PHE A 8 -18.13 -3.98 1.06
N SER A 9 -18.82 -3.91 -0.09
CA SER A 9 -20.14 -4.53 -0.29
C SER A 9 -20.11 -6.05 -0.04
N GLU A 10 -19.02 -6.73 -0.39
CA GLU A 10 -18.87 -8.16 -0.13
C GLU A 10 -18.76 -8.51 1.37
N ILE A 11 -18.41 -7.56 2.24
CA ILE A 11 -18.42 -7.78 3.69
C ILE A 11 -19.87 -7.87 4.19
N ALA A 12 -20.78 -7.07 3.61
CA ALA A 12 -22.16 -6.97 4.07
C ALA A 12 -22.97 -8.26 3.80
N ILE A 13 -22.62 -9.02 2.75
CA ILE A 13 -23.27 -10.28 2.37
C ILE A 13 -22.77 -11.50 3.15
N LYS A 14 -21.73 -11.36 3.99
CA LYS A 14 -21.21 -12.48 4.79
C LYS A 14 -22.17 -12.85 5.92
N SER A 15 -22.08 -14.12 6.36
CA SER A 15 -22.79 -14.59 7.55
C SER A 15 -22.47 -13.71 8.77
N LYS A 16 -23.42 -13.60 9.71
CA LYS A 16 -23.28 -12.71 10.88
C LYS A 16 -21.95 -12.92 11.64
N PRO A 17 -21.48 -14.15 11.91
CA PRO A 17 -20.20 -14.36 12.60
C PRO A 17 -19.00 -13.84 11.80
N VAL A 18 -18.94 -14.15 10.51
CA VAL A 18 -17.83 -13.72 9.62
C VAL A 18 -17.82 -12.20 9.48
N ARG A 19 -18.99 -11.58 9.27
CA ARG A 19 -19.12 -10.12 9.19
C ARG A 19 -18.64 -9.44 10.48
N ARG A 20 -18.99 -9.97 11.66
CA ARG A 20 -18.48 -9.42 12.95
C ARG A 20 -16.95 -9.51 13.05
N ARG A 21 -16.34 -10.61 12.59
CA ARG A 21 -14.88 -10.77 12.56
C ARG A 21 -14.23 -9.72 11.67
N PHE A 22 -14.75 -9.52 10.45
CA PHE A 22 -14.25 -8.50 9.52
C PHE A 22 -14.40 -7.09 10.06
N ILE A 23 -15.57 -6.75 10.63
CA ILE A 23 -15.80 -5.43 11.25
C ILE A 23 -14.82 -5.17 12.39
N ARG A 24 -14.55 -6.18 13.23
CA ARG A 24 -13.57 -6.09 14.31
C ARG A 24 -12.18 -5.82 13.74
N GLN A 25 -11.71 -6.66 12.82
CA GLN A 25 -10.38 -6.52 12.21
C GLN A 25 -10.20 -5.14 11.55
N LEU A 26 -11.19 -4.67 10.79
CA LEU A 26 -11.12 -3.36 10.15
C LEU A 26 -11.02 -2.22 11.17
N ALA A 27 -11.81 -2.28 12.24
CA ALA A 27 -11.74 -1.28 13.30
C ALA A 27 -10.38 -1.29 14.01
N ASP A 28 -9.79 -2.46 14.19
CA ASP A 28 -8.48 -2.61 14.83
C ASP A 28 -7.36 -2.08 13.91
N ASN A 29 -7.43 -2.38 12.60
CA ASN A 29 -6.53 -1.83 11.58
C ASN A 29 -6.58 -0.30 11.54
N LEU A 30 -7.78 0.29 11.51
CA LEU A 30 -7.95 1.75 11.51
C LEU A 30 -7.47 2.38 12.81
N ARG A 31 -7.70 1.77 13.97
CA ARG A 31 -7.16 2.29 15.23
C ARG A 31 -5.64 2.27 15.24
N ALA A 32 -5.02 1.17 14.80
CA ALA A 32 -3.56 1.06 14.75
C ALA A 32 -2.95 2.10 13.82
N LEU A 33 -3.56 2.32 12.66
CA LEU A 33 -3.07 3.26 11.65
C LEU A 33 -3.28 4.73 12.07
N LEU A 34 -4.47 5.06 12.56
CA LEU A 34 -4.84 6.46 12.83
C LEU A 34 -4.27 6.99 14.14
N ARG A 35 -3.90 6.14 15.10
CA ARG A 35 -3.26 6.59 16.36
C ARG A 35 -1.87 7.18 16.15
N ASP A 36 -1.18 6.78 15.08
CA ASP A 36 0.09 7.39 14.69
C ASP A 36 -0.10 8.84 14.22
N ILE A 37 -1.32 9.22 13.83
CA ILE A 37 -1.67 10.55 13.30
C ILE A 37 -2.38 11.39 14.37
N ASP A 38 -3.38 10.81 15.04
CA ASP A 38 -4.12 11.40 16.16
C ASP A 38 -4.20 10.37 17.30
N PRO A 39 -3.39 10.50 18.37
CA PRO A 39 -3.41 9.60 19.51
C PRO A 39 -4.76 9.51 20.23
N ALA A 40 -5.60 10.54 20.11
CA ALA A 40 -6.92 10.62 20.74
C ALA A 40 -8.06 10.09 19.84
N VAL A 41 -7.74 9.61 18.63
CA VAL A 41 -8.75 9.15 17.66
C VAL A 41 -9.61 8.01 18.22
N VAL A 42 -10.93 8.11 18.03
CA VAL A 42 -11.90 7.10 18.48
C VAL A 42 -12.57 6.43 17.29
N VAL A 43 -12.54 5.09 17.27
CA VAL A 43 -13.17 4.27 16.23
C VAL A 43 -14.30 3.42 16.82
N HIS A 44 -15.54 3.82 16.54
CA HIS A 44 -16.76 3.14 16.95
C HIS A 44 -17.23 2.14 15.89
N LYS A 45 -17.57 0.93 16.35
CA LYS A 45 -18.10 -0.15 15.52
C LYS A 45 -19.61 -0.04 15.40
N GLY A 46 -20.12 0.05 14.19
CA GLY A 46 -21.53 -0.13 13.88
C GLY A 46 -21.75 -1.39 13.04
N TRP A 47 -23.01 -1.80 12.89
CA TRP A 47 -23.33 -2.95 12.04
C TRP A 47 -23.05 -2.67 10.56
N ASP A 48 -23.42 -1.48 10.07
CA ASP A 48 -23.33 -1.10 8.65
C ASP A 48 -22.25 -0.05 8.33
N LYS A 49 -21.61 0.52 9.36
CA LYS A 49 -20.57 1.55 9.23
C LYS A 49 -19.62 1.54 10.42
N LEU A 50 -18.38 1.97 10.23
CA LEU A 50 -17.55 2.48 11.33
C LEU A 50 -17.71 3.99 11.40
N GLN A 51 -17.60 4.53 12.60
CA GLN A 51 -17.47 5.96 12.83
C GLN A 51 -16.08 6.23 13.38
N VAL A 52 -15.36 7.14 12.75
CA VAL A 52 -14.06 7.63 13.22
C VAL A 52 -14.26 9.07 13.68
N GLN A 53 -13.86 9.37 14.90
CA GLN A 53 -13.98 10.69 15.51
C GLN A 53 -12.61 11.19 15.92
N THR A 54 -12.34 12.45 15.62
CA THR A 54 -11.11 13.15 15.96
C THR A 54 -11.42 14.58 16.37
N SER A 55 -10.67 15.13 17.32
CA SER A 55 -10.70 16.56 17.66
C SER A 55 -9.87 17.42 16.71
N GLU A 56 -9.05 16.80 15.84
CA GLU A 56 -8.20 17.50 14.88
C GLU A 56 -9.02 18.39 13.93
N GLN A 57 -8.46 19.57 13.67
CA GLN A 57 -9.03 20.58 12.78
C GLN A 57 -8.05 21.00 11.67
N ASP A 58 -6.77 20.65 11.81
CA ASP A 58 -5.78 20.93 10.78
C ASP A 58 -6.11 20.18 9.49
N ALA A 59 -6.20 20.91 8.38
CA ALA A 59 -6.63 20.37 7.10
C ALA A 59 -5.65 19.30 6.56
N THR A 60 -4.36 19.46 6.85
CA THR A 60 -3.27 18.54 6.43
C THR A 60 -3.37 17.23 7.20
N VAL A 61 -3.57 17.30 8.52
CA VAL A 61 -3.76 16.13 9.38
C VAL A 61 -5.02 15.37 8.95
N LEU A 62 -6.13 16.07 8.74
CA LEU A 62 -7.39 15.45 8.29
C LEU A 62 -7.24 14.81 6.90
N ALA A 63 -6.53 15.44 5.97
CA ALA A 63 -6.25 14.87 4.66
C ALA A 63 -5.42 13.58 4.77
N THR A 64 -4.43 13.55 5.66
CA THR A 64 -3.58 12.37 5.92
C THR A 64 -4.42 11.23 6.49
N MET A 65 -5.32 11.52 7.43
CA MET A 65 -6.26 10.51 7.98
C MET A 65 -7.19 9.95 6.90
N VAL A 66 -7.71 10.80 6.01
CA VAL A 66 -8.55 10.39 4.89
C VAL A 66 -7.78 9.48 3.94
N GLU A 67 -6.56 9.84 3.56
CA GLU A 67 -5.71 9.00 2.70
C GLU A 67 -5.44 7.64 3.34
N ALA A 68 -5.06 7.63 4.62
CA ALA A 68 -4.82 6.41 5.40
C ALA A 68 -6.05 5.48 5.43
N MET A 69 -7.25 6.04 5.63
CA MET A 69 -8.49 5.28 5.54
C MET A 69 -8.80 4.81 4.12
N CYS A 70 -8.55 5.62 3.09
CA CYS A 70 -8.80 5.25 1.69
C CYS A 70 -7.87 4.12 1.21
N ASN A 71 -6.63 4.09 1.70
CA ASN A 71 -5.65 3.04 1.42
C ASN A 71 -5.84 1.78 2.28
N THR A 72 -6.79 1.77 3.22
CA THR A 72 -7.06 0.61 4.07
C THR A 72 -8.01 -0.39 3.37
N PRO A 73 -7.60 -1.65 3.16
CA PRO A 73 -8.48 -2.70 2.63
C PRO A 73 -9.73 -2.92 3.49
N GLY A 74 -10.87 -3.19 2.86
CA GLY A 74 -12.17 -3.40 3.51
C GLY A 74 -13.14 -2.21 3.43
N ILE A 75 -12.75 -1.11 2.80
CA ILE A 75 -13.49 0.17 2.80
C ILE A 75 -13.94 0.51 1.38
N THR A 76 -15.25 0.73 1.17
CA THR A 76 -15.76 1.26 -0.11
C THR A 76 -15.65 2.77 -0.18
N TYR A 77 -16.05 3.44 0.90
CA TYR A 77 -16.08 4.90 0.97
C TYR A 77 -15.73 5.40 2.36
N VAL A 78 -15.03 6.52 2.40
CA VAL A 78 -14.85 7.35 3.59
C VAL A 78 -15.65 8.63 3.37
N LEU A 79 -16.60 8.90 4.26
CA LEU A 79 -17.47 10.07 4.17
C LEU A 79 -17.06 11.05 5.27
N GLU A 80 -16.78 12.29 4.91
CA GLU A 80 -16.74 13.40 5.86
C GLU A 80 -18.16 13.71 6.31
N VAL A 81 -18.40 13.82 7.61
CA VAL A 81 -19.73 14.06 8.16
C VAL A 81 -19.67 15.14 9.23
N SER A 82 -20.48 16.18 9.04
CA SER A 82 -20.76 17.17 10.08
C SER A 82 -21.99 16.74 10.87
N GLU A 83 -21.85 16.60 12.17
CA GLU A 83 -22.90 16.17 13.09
C GLU A 83 -23.42 17.36 13.89
N HIS A 84 -24.73 17.56 13.88
CA HIS A 84 -25.41 18.68 14.55
C HIS A 84 -26.66 18.17 15.28
N SER A 85 -27.03 18.83 16.37
CA SER A 85 -28.40 18.69 16.90
C SER A 85 -29.38 19.11 15.81
N LEU A 86 -30.48 18.37 15.65
CA LEU A 86 -31.48 18.65 14.63
C LEU A 86 -32.11 20.03 14.90
N PRO A 87 -31.90 21.04 14.03
CA PRO A 87 -32.54 22.33 14.18
C PRO A 87 -33.96 22.27 13.59
N GLU A 88 -34.71 23.37 13.73
CA GLU A 88 -35.95 23.54 12.98
C GLU A 88 -35.72 23.43 11.47
N LEU A 89 -36.73 22.97 10.74
CA LEU A 89 -36.64 22.63 9.31
C LEU A 89 -35.98 23.72 8.46
N GLY A 90 -36.35 24.99 8.68
CA GLY A 90 -35.80 26.14 7.96
C GLY A 90 -34.33 26.42 8.30
N ALA A 91 -33.89 26.11 9.52
CA ALA A 91 -32.53 26.35 10.00
C ALA A 91 -31.53 25.25 9.62
N ILE A 92 -31.99 24.12 9.07
CA ILE A 92 -31.11 23.06 8.54
C ILE A 92 -30.13 23.62 7.51
N VAL A 93 -30.57 24.58 6.68
CA VAL A 93 -29.73 25.19 5.63
C VAL A 93 -28.47 25.85 6.18
N GLU A 94 -28.49 26.38 7.40
CA GLU A 94 -27.32 27.02 8.02
C GLU A 94 -26.20 26.02 8.31
N GLN A 95 -26.53 24.73 8.44
CA GLN A 95 -25.54 23.66 8.59
C GLN A 95 -25.07 23.11 7.23
N VAL A 96 -25.88 23.28 6.17
CA VAL A 96 -25.59 22.76 4.83
C VAL A 96 -24.68 23.69 4.04
N LEU A 97 -24.92 25.01 4.12
CA LEU A 97 -24.17 26.00 3.33
C LEU A 97 -22.66 26.02 3.61
N PRO A 98 -22.16 25.89 4.85
CA PRO A 98 -20.72 25.82 5.10
C PRO A 98 -20.05 24.60 4.43
N VAL A 99 -20.79 23.50 4.25
CA VAL A 99 -20.26 22.25 3.69
C VAL A 99 -20.34 22.22 2.16
N TYR A 100 -21.37 22.83 1.59
CA TYR A 100 -21.69 22.72 0.16
C TYR A 100 -21.66 24.02 -0.63
N GLY A 101 -21.79 25.19 0.00
CA GLY A 101 -22.02 26.47 -0.68
C GLY A 101 -21.05 26.72 -1.84
N GLN A 102 -19.75 26.72 -1.55
CA GLN A 102 -18.71 26.93 -2.56
C GLN A 102 -18.69 25.83 -3.65
N ARG A 103 -19.08 24.59 -3.30
CA ARG A 103 -19.09 23.46 -4.25
C ARG A 103 -20.23 23.54 -5.25
N LEU A 104 -21.26 24.33 -4.95
CA LEU A 104 -22.49 24.45 -5.73
C LEU A 104 -22.45 25.59 -6.74
N GLU A 105 -21.53 26.55 -6.59
CA GLU A 105 -21.40 27.71 -7.47
C GLU A 105 -21.26 27.28 -8.94
N GLY A 106 -22.17 27.80 -9.80
CA GLY A 106 -22.21 27.48 -11.23
C GLY A 106 -22.63 26.04 -11.57
N LYS A 107 -23.04 25.22 -10.60
CA LYS A 107 -23.38 23.80 -10.79
C LYS A 107 -24.85 23.51 -10.59
N THR A 108 -25.33 22.44 -11.21
CA THR A 108 -26.65 21.88 -10.92
C THR A 108 -26.61 20.95 -9.71
N PHE A 109 -27.66 20.92 -8.92
CA PHE A 109 -27.69 20.08 -7.72
C PHE A 109 -29.04 19.44 -7.41
N ALA A 110 -29.02 18.44 -6.54
CA ALA A 110 -30.21 17.90 -5.89
C ALA A 110 -29.95 17.69 -4.39
N VAL A 111 -30.94 17.99 -3.55
CA VAL A 111 -30.92 17.61 -2.14
C VAL A 111 -31.52 16.20 -2.00
N ARG A 112 -30.89 15.37 -1.18
CA ARG A 112 -31.35 14.02 -0.85
C ARG A 112 -31.32 13.84 0.66
N CYS A 113 -32.47 13.58 1.27
CA CYS A 113 -32.59 13.44 2.72
C CYS A 113 -33.07 12.04 3.11
N LYS A 114 -32.25 11.32 3.88
CA LYS A 114 -32.66 10.07 4.55
C LYS A 114 -33.10 10.38 5.97
N ARG A 115 -34.27 9.88 6.38
CA ARG A 115 -34.84 10.14 7.70
C ARG A 115 -35.13 8.84 8.43
N SER A 116 -34.78 8.78 9.71
CA SER A 116 -35.07 7.68 10.62
C SER A 116 -35.57 8.22 11.96
N GLY A 117 -36.75 7.77 12.41
CA GLY A 117 -37.43 8.27 13.62
C GLY A 117 -38.69 9.08 13.33
N THR A 118 -39.29 9.62 14.39
CA THR A 118 -40.56 10.37 14.34
C THR A 118 -40.29 11.88 14.29
N HIS A 119 -40.87 12.56 13.30
CA HIS A 119 -40.72 13.99 13.04
C HIS A 119 -42.05 14.52 12.48
N ASP A 120 -42.30 15.81 12.62
CA ASP A 120 -43.44 16.54 12.07
C ASP A 120 -43.29 16.88 10.57
N PHE A 121 -42.10 16.62 10.00
CA PHE A 121 -41.81 16.76 8.58
C PHE A 121 -41.35 15.45 7.92
N THR A 122 -41.47 15.43 6.60
CA THR A 122 -41.05 14.37 5.68
C THR A 122 -39.68 14.66 5.09
N SER A 123 -39.00 13.63 4.57
CA SER A 123 -37.74 13.82 3.83
C SER A 123 -37.90 14.75 2.62
N ILE A 124 -39.06 14.68 1.94
CA ILE A 124 -39.34 15.50 0.75
C ILE A 124 -39.48 16.97 1.14
N GLU A 125 -40.11 17.28 2.29
CA GLU A 125 -40.19 18.65 2.79
C GLU A 125 -38.81 19.21 3.14
N VAL A 126 -37.93 18.41 3.77
CA VAL A 126 -36.52 18.78 3.97
C VAL A 126 -35.83 19.09 2.65
N GLU A 127 -35.95 18.19 1.66
CA GLU A 127 -35.33 18.39 0.34
C GLU A 127 -35.82 19.67 -0.34
N ARG A 128 -37.12 19.99 -0.24
CA ARG A 128 -37.70 21.21 -0.83
C ARG A 128 -37.25 22.48 -0.10
N VAL A 129 -37.36 22.51 1.23
CA VAL A 129 -37.04 23.69 2.04
C VAL A 129 -35.54 24.00 1.96
N VAL A 130 -34.69 22.99 2.19
CA VAL A 130 -33.24 23.15 2.09
C VAL A 130 -32.85 23.45 0.64
N GLY A 131 -33.43 22.76 -0.34
CA GLY A 131 -33.12 22.98 -1.75
C GLY A 131 -33.41 24.41 -2.22
N GLY A 132 -34.57 24.96 -1.83
CA GLY A 132 -34.92 26.35 -2.14
C GLY A 132 -33.96 27.35 -1.50
N ALA A 133 -33.63 27.17 -0.22
CA ALA A 133 -32.73 28.06 0.49
C ALA A 133 -31.28 27.97 -0.01
N VAL A 134 -30.81 26.77 -0.36
CA VAL A 134 -29.49 26.56 -0.98
C VAL A 134 -29.41 27.21 -2.36
N LEU A 135 -30.44 27.04 -3.21
CA LEU A 135 -30.49 27.66 -4.54
C LEU A 135 -30.37 29.20 -4.44
N ALA A 136 -31.06 29.80 -3.48
CA ALA A 136 -31.05 31.25 -3.29
C ALA A 136 -29.72 31.82 -2.77
N ARG A 137 -28.86 30.99 -2.16
CA ARG A 137 -27.70 31.46 -1.36
C ARG A 137 -26.33 30.92 -1.80
N SER A 138 -26.28 29.99 -2.75
CA SER A 138 -25.03 29.28 -3.13
C SER A 138 -24.48 29.64 -4.51
N GLY A 139 -25.17 30.47 -5.30
CA GLY A 139 -24.77 30.75 -6.68
C GLY A 139 -24.90 29.54 -7.62
N ALA A 140 -25.70 28.53 -7.23
CA ALA A 140 -25.94 27.35 -8.05
C ALA A 140 -26.65 27.70 -9.37
N ALA A 141 -26.29 26.98 -10.44
CA ALA A 141 -26.90 27.17 -11.75
C ALA A 141 -28.37 26.72 -11.80
N GLY A 142 -28.77 25.80 -10.92
CA GLY A 142 -30.16 25.34 -10.82
C GLY A 142 -30.32 24.00 -10.11
N VAL A 143 -31.57 23.58 -9.92
CA VAL A 143 -31.89 22.27 -9.35
C VAL A 143 -32.12 21.26 -10.49
N LYS A 144 -31.45 20.11 -10.40
CA LYS A 144 -31.56 19.01 -11.37
C LYS A 144 -31.71 17.68 -10.63
N LEU A 145 -32.90 17.08 -10.69
CA LEU A 145 -33.20 15.88 -9.89
C LEU A 145 -32.55 14.60 -10.43
N VAL A 146 -32.22 14.56 -11.72
CA VAL A 146 -31.61 13.41 -12.39
C VAL A 146 -30.22 13.80 -12.89
N ASN A 147 -29.19 13.05 -12.49
CA ASN A 147 -27.78 13.33 -12.82
C ASN A 147 -27.37 14.80 -12.55
N PRO A 148 -27.53 15.30 -11.30
CA PRO A 148 -26.97 16.59 -10.90
C PRO A 148 -25.43 16.54 -10.89
N ASP A 149 -24.81 17.70 -11.04
CA ASP A 149 -23.35 17.82 -10.86
C ASP A 149 -22.95 17.59 -9.40
N VAL A 150 -23.82 17.98 -8.45
CA VAL A 150 -23.62 17.80 -7.00
C VAL A 150 -24.88 17.25 -6.33
N THR A 151 -24.72 16.22 -5.51
CA THR A 151 -25.79 15.78 -4.60
C THR A 151 -25.50 16.27 -3.19
N VAL A 152 -26.42 17.03 -2.62
CA VAL A 152 -26.41 17.46 -1.21
C VAL A 152 -27.07 16.37 -0.39
N GLU A 153 -26.29 15.59 0.35
CA GLU A 153 -26.78 14.43 1.09
C GLU A 153 -26.94 14.73 2.58
N LEU A 154 -28.16 14.52 3.10
CA LEU A 154 -28.52 14.71 4.50
C LEU A 154 -29.03 13.39 5.09
N GLU A 155 -28.66 13.10 6.34
CA GLU A 155 -29.23 12.00 7.13
C GLU A 155 -29.74 12.57 8.44
N ILE A 156 -31.05 12.47 8.70
CA ILE A 156 -31.68 12.83 9.97
C ILE A 156 -32.00 11.54 10.71
N SER A 157 -31.46 11.37 11.89
CA SER A 157 -31.71 10.20 12.74
C SER A 157 -32.07 10.66 14.14
N LYS A 158 -33.35 10.51 14.51
CA LYS A 158 -33.90 11.10 15.74
C LYS A 158 -33.56 12.61 15.78
N GLN A 159 -33.06 13.12 16.90
CA GLN A 159 -32.74 14.54 17.09
C GLN A 159 -31.34 14.94 16.59
N THR A 160 -30.81 14.24 15.60
CA THR A 160 -29.46 14.49 15.07
C THR A 160 -29.51 14.63 13.55
N LEU A 161 -28.91 15.72 13.05
CA LEU A 161 -28.67 16.00 11.64
C LEU A 161 -27.22 15.64 11.29
N PHE A 162 -27.06 14.85 10.24
CA PHE A 162 -25.77 14.58 9.60
C PHE A 162 -25.75 15.22 8.21
N VAL A 163 -24.81 16.13 8.00
CA VAL A 163 -24.51 16.68 6.66
C VAL A 163 -23.33 15.88 6.10
N ILE A 164 -23.56 15.12 5.04
CA ILE A 164 -22.51 14.33 4.40
C ILE A 164 -21.73 15.27 3.48
N GLY A 165 -20.45 15.48 3.76
CA GLY A 165 -19.60 16.41 3.03
C GLY A 165 -18.97 15.80 1.79
N ARG A 166 -17.67 15.51 1.86
CA ARG A 166 -16.93 14.85 0.77
C ARG A 166 -17.02 13.33 0.90
N ARG A 167 -17.03 12.68 -0.25
CA ARG A 167 -17.03 11.22 -0.38
C ARG A 167 -15.74 10.79 -1.06
N HIS A 168 -14.92 10.07 -0.33
CA HIS A 168 -13.65 9.53 -0.81
C HIS A 168 -13.81 8.05 -1.09
N ARG A 169 -13.26 7.59 -2.21
CA ARG A 169 -13.31 6.17 -2.59
C ARG A 169 -12.23 5.42 -1.82
N GLY A 170 -12.62 4.38 -1.10
CA GLY A 170 -11.69 3.46 -0.46
C GLY A 170 -11.24 2.33 -1.39
N LEU A 171 -10.29 1.54 -0.91
CA LEU A 171 -9.65 0.47 -1.68
C LEU A 171 -10.61 -0.67 -2.11
N GLY A 172 -11.67 -0.90 -1.35
CA GLY A 172 -12.48 -2.12 -1.40
C GLY A 172 -11.75 -3.30 -0.76
N GLY A 173 -12.10 -4.53 -1.13
CA GLY A 173 -11.43 -5.74 -0.63
C GLY A 173 -11.83 -6.13 0.80
N TYR A 174 -10.98 -6.88 1.50
CA TYR A 174 -11.24 -7.32 2.88
C TYR A 174 -10.19 -6.76 3.84
N PRO A 175 -10.52 -6.59 5.13
CA PRO A 175 -9.59 -6.08 6.12
C PRO A 175 -8.33 -6.94 6.20
N ILE A 176 -7.14 -6.34 6.10
CA ILE A 176 -5.88 -7.09 6.20
C ILE A 176 -5.77 -7.81 7.55
N GLY A 177 -5.25 -9.05 7.51
CA GLY A 177 -5.19 -9.95 8.67
C GLY A 177 -6.51 -10.66 9.00
N SER A 178 -7.55 -10.50 8.17
CA SER A 178 -8.82 -11.21 8.36
C SER A 178 -8.90 -12.57 7.66
N LEU A 179 -7.94 -12.83 6.76
CA LEU A 179 -7.68 -14.10 6.09
C LEU A 179 -6.31 -14.63 6.50
N ASP A 180 -6.02 -15.87 6.11
CA ASP A 180 -4.77 -16.56 6.41
C ASP A 180 -3.57 -15.83 5.81
N ALA A 181 -2.40 -16.16 6.36
CA ALA A 181 -1.14 -15.60 5.90
C ALA A 181 -0.72 -16.23 4.56
N VAL A 182 0.08 -15.50 3.81
CA VAL A 182 0.69 -15.95 2.54
C VAL A 182 2.15 -15.50 2.51
N ILE A 183 2.99 -16.22 1.76
CA ILE A 183 4.36 -15.79 1.46
C ILE A 183 4.40 -15.30 0.01
N SER A 184 4.63 -14.01 -0.19
CA SER A 184 4.78 -13.41 -1.51
C SER A 184 6.23 -13.35 -1.92
N LEU A 185 6.54 -14.00 -3.04
CA LEU A 185 7.85 -13.93 -3.68
C LEU A 185 7.98 -12.54 -4.31
N ILE A 186 8.64 -11.65 -3.59
CA ILE A 186 8.82 -10.25 -3.96
C ILE A 186 10.15 -10.08 -4.71
N SER A 187 10.11 -9.24 -5.73
CA SER A 187 11.27 -8.79 -6.50
C SER A 187 11.12 -7.29 -6.75
N GLY A 188 12.17 -6.65 -7.28
CA GLY A 188 12.09 -5.22 -7.59
C GLY A 188 11.45 -4.91 -8.94
N GLY A 189 10.86 -5.89 -9.63
CA GLY A 189 10.15 -5.67 -10.90
C GLY A 189 8.73 -5.11 -10.71
N PHE A 190 7.99 -4.91 -11.81
CA PHE A 190 6.62 -4.39 -11.75
C PHE A 190 5.60 -5.39 -11.20
N ASP A 191 5.80 -6.68 -11.47
CA ASP A 191 4.72 -7.67 -11.34
C ASP A 191 4.53 -8.14 -9.88
N SER A 192 5.61 -8.49 -9.18
CA SER A 192 5.53 -9.03 -7.83
C SER A 192 5.04 -8.02 -6.77
N PRO A 193 5.33 -6.70 -6.84
CA PRO A 193 4.72 -5.71 -5.96
C PRO A 193 3.21 -5.59 -6.20
N VAL A 194 2.77 -5.64 -7.47
CA VAL A 194 1.34 -5.60 -7.79
C VAL A 194 0.64 -6.85 -7.29
N ALA A 195 1.22 -8.04 -7.47
CA ALA A 195 0.67 -9.28 -6.91
C ALA A 195 0.57 -9.25 -5.38
N SER A 196 1.61 -8.73 -4.71
CA SER A 196 1.62 -8.53 -3.26
C SER A 196 0.51 -7.58 -2.81
N TYR A 197 0.36 -6.43 -3.48
CA TYR A 197 -0.72 -5.48 -3.21
C TYR A 197 -2.11 -6.11 -3.39
N LEU A 198 -2.34 -6.90 -4.45
CA LEU A 198 -3.63 -7.55 -4.70
C LEU A 198 -4.01 -8.55 -3.60
N THR A 199 -3.03 -9.28 -3.05
CA THR A 199 -3.26 -10.21 -1.93
C THR A 199 -3.53 -9.47 -0.61
N MET A 200 -2.77 -8.40 -0.32
CA MET A 200 -3.01 -7.51 0.82
C MET A 200 -4.42 -6.89 0.75
N LYS A 201 -4.81 -6.40 -0.43
CA LYS A 201 -6.17 -5.89 -0.70
C LYS A 201 -7.25 -6.95 -0.46
N ARG A 202 -6.93 -8.22 -0.69
CA ARG A 202 -7.87 -9.32 -0.41
C ARG A 202 -7.91 -9.71 1.07
N GLY A 203 -7.16 -9.05 1.93
CA GLY A 203 -7.19 -9.24 3.38
C GLY A 203 -6.20 -10.27 3.90
N MET A 204 -5.34 -10.81 3.04
CA MET A 204 -4.31 -11.80 3.39
C MET A 204 -3.16 -11.12 4.13
N ARG A 205 -2.60 -11.81 5.13
CA ARG A 205 -1.41 -11.33 5.83
C ARG A 205 -0.17 -11.73 5.03
N THR A 206 0.38 -10.79 4.26
CA THR A 206 1.45 -11.07 3.29
C THR A 206 2.84 -10.91 3.91
N HIS A 207 3.54 -12.03 4.10
CA HIS A 207 4.99 -12.05 4.33
C HIS A 207 5.72 -11.90 2.99
N PHE A 208 6.90 -11.30 3.00
CA PHE A 208 7.71 -11.06 1.81
C PHE A 208 8.91 -12.00 1.79
N LEU A 209 9.09 -12.75 0.70
CA LEU A 209 10.23 -13.61 0.44
C LEU A 209 11.00 -13.06 -0.75
N PHE A 210 12.23 -12.63 -0.50
CA PHE A 210 13.15 -12.11 -1.48
C PHE A 210 14.31 -13.09 -1.70
N PHE A 211 14.66 -13.31 -2.96
CA PHE A 211 15.83 -14.09 -3.36
C PHE A 211 16.92 -13.13 -3.83
N ASN A 212 18.01 -13.04 -3.06
CA ASN A 212 19.09 -12.14 -3.39
C ASN A 212 19.98 -12.72 -4.50
N LEU A 213 19.83 -12.17 -5.70
CA LEU A 213 20.58 -12.55 -6.90
C LEU A 213 21.63 -11.49 -7.29
N GLY A 214 21.56 -10.31 -6.66
CA GLY A 214 22.19 -9.09 -7.15
C GLY A 214 23.00 -8.36 -6.08
N GLY A 215 23.27 -9.02 -4.95
CA GLY A 215 23.96 -8.43 -3.82
C GLY A 215 23.16 -7.35 -3.10
N ARG A 216 23.87 -6.43 -2.45
CA ARG A 216 23.28 -5.49 -1.48
C ARG A 216 22.32 -4.48 -2.12
N ASP A 217 22.68 -3.89 -3.26
CA ASP A 217 21.86 -2.87 -3.92
C ASP A 217 20.48 -3.43 -4.33
N HIS A 218 20.47 -4.67 -4.82
CA HIS A 218 19.23 -5.38 -5.15
C HIS A 218 18.38 -5.61 -3.90
N GLU A 219 18.99 -6.04 -2.79
CA GLU A 219 18.28 -6.24 -1.53
C GLU A 219 17.66 -4.94 -0.98
N ILE A 220 18.41 -3.83 -1.00
CA ILE A 220 17.94 -2.53 -0.52
C ILE A 220 16.72 -2.09 -1.33
N GLY A 221 16.79 -2.08 -2.66
CA GLY A 221 15.66 -1.62 -3.45
C GLY A 221 14.42 -2.52 -3.35
N VAL A 222 14.58 -3.83 -3.11
CA VAL A 222 13.43 -4.71 -2.82
C VAL A 222 12.86 -4.48 -1.42
N LYS A 223 13.73 -4.24 -0.41
CA LYS A 223 13.29 -3.82 0.93
C LYS A 223 12.49 -2.52 0.87
N GLU A 224 12.93 -1.54 0.08
CA GLU A 224 12.21 -0.27 -0.13
C GLU A 224 10.81 -0.51 -0.68
N VAL A 225 10.67 -1.33 -1.73
CA VAL A 225 9.38 -1.63 -2.35
C VAL A 225 8.44 -2.35 -1.38
N ALA A 226 8.95 -3.36 -0.67
CA ALA A 226 8.18 -4.11 0.33
C ALA A 226 7.73 -3.20 1.48
N LEU A 227 8.65 -2.38 2.00
CA LEU A 227 8.38 -1.43 3.08
C LEU A 227 7.34 -0.39 2.66
N TYR A 228 7.46 0.18 1.47
CA TYR A 228 6.51 1.13 0.90
C TYR A 228 5.09 0.54 0.82
N LEU A 229 4.96 -0.67 0.27
CA LEU A 229 3.68 -1.37 0.21
C LEU A 229 3.09 -1.61 1.61
N TRP A 230 3.92 -2.04 2.56
CA TRP A 230 3.50 -2.29 3.93
C TRP A 230 3.07 -1.02 4.65
N GLN A 231 3.80 0.08 4.54
CA GLN A 231 3.45 1.36 5.16
C GLN A 231 2.12 1.89 4.60
N LYS A 232 1.93 1.79 3.28
CA LYS A 232 0.77 2.37 2.60
C LYS A 232 -0.49 1.51 2.69
N TYR A 233 -0.36 0.19 2.58
CA TYR A 233 -1.50 -0.75 2.46
C TYR A 233 -1.53 -1.84 3.52
N GLY A 234 -0.47 -1.96 4.34
CA GLY A 234 -0.28 -3.06 5.29
C GLY A 234 -0.93 -2.86 6.66
N CYS A 235 -1.49 -1.68 6.96
CA CYS A 235 -2.17 -1.35 8.22
C CYS A 235 -1.43 -1.81 9.48
N ASN A 236 -0.11 -1.59 9.54
CA ASN A 236 0.77 -1.97 10.66
C ASN A 236 0.73 -3.47 11.02
N GLN A 237 0.40 -4.36 10.07
CA GLN A 237 0.41 -5.80 10.30
C GLN A 237 1.81 -6.33 10.59
N ARG A 238 1.89 -7.31 11.49
CA ARG A 238 3.14 -7.96 11.84
C ARG A 238 3.50 -9.01 10.78
N VAL A 239 4.35 -8.63 9.83
CA VAL A 239 4.82 -9.51 8.75
C VAL A 239 6.35 -9.53 8.69
N LEU A 240 6.88 -10.55 8.05
CA LEU A 240 8.31 -10.77 7.89
C LEU A 240 8.75 -10.37 6.48
N PHE A 241 9.96 -9.84 6.40
CA PHE A 241 10.76 -9.80 5.19
C PHE A 241 11.86 -10.85 5.34
N ILE A 242 11.90 -11.80 4.41
CA ILE A 242 12.80 -12.95 4.43
C ILE A 242 13.72 -12.80 3.22
N SER A 243 15.02 -12.60 3.46
CA SER A 243 16.03 -12.57 2.40
C SER A 243 16.76 -13.90 2.37
N VAL A 244 16.85 -14.52 1.19
CA VAL A 244 17.60 -15.76 1.00
C VAL A 244 18.72 -15.50 -0.01
N PRO A 245 20.01 -15.67 0.37
CA PRO A 245 21.13 -15.49 -0.55
C PRO A 245 21.07 -16.56 -1.64
N PHE A 246 21.07 -16.14 -2.91
CA PHE A 246 20.87 -17.00 -4.07
C PHE A 246 22.04 -16.90 -5.07
N GLU A 247 23.10 -16.19 -4.74
CA GLU A 247 24.30 -16.01 -5.56
C GLU A 247 24.97 -17.35 -5.86
N GLU A 248 25.20 -18.20 -4.84
CA GLU A 248 25.76 -19.55 -5.02
C GLU A 248 24.83 -20.45 -5.85
N VAL A 249 23.51 -20.33 -5.66
CA VAL A 249 22.52 -21.11 -6.42
C VAL A 249 22.59 -20.75 -7.90
N VAL A 250 22.68 -19.45 -8.22
CA VAL A 250 22.82 -18.99 -9.61
C VAL A 250 24.16 -19.41 -10.21
N ALA A 251 25.26 -19.29 -9.45
CA ALA A 251 26.59 -19.69 -9.92
C ALA A 251 26.62 -21.18 -10.28
N GLU A 252 26.04 -22.04 -9.44
CA GLU A 252 25.95 -23.47 -9.72
C GLU A 252 25.08 -23.75 -10.96
N LEU A 253 23.94 -23.08 -11.10
CA LEU A 253 23.08 -23.25 -12.26
C LEU A 253 23.80 -22.85 -13.56
N LEU A 254 24.58 -21.77 -13.54
CA LEU A 254 25.39 -21.33 -14.69
C LEU A 254 26.49 -22.34 -15.05
N ASP A 255 27.05 -23.06 -14.08
CA ASP A 255 28.12 -24.03 -14.31
C ASP A 255 27.62 -25.41 -14.73
N LYS A 256 26.49 -25.87 -14.16
CA LYS A 256 26.05 -27.27 -14.26
C LYS A 256 24.85 -27.52 -15.16
N VAL A 257 24.03 -26.50 -15.42
CA VAL A 257 22.72 -26.66 -16.08
C VAL A 257 22.73 -26.06 -17.47
N GLU A 258 22.09 -26.75 -18.42
CA GLU A 258 21.89 -26.21 -19.77
C GLU A 258 21.10 -24.88 -19.76
N ASP A 259 21.64 -23.84 -20.44
CA ASP A 259 21.07 -22.50 -20.60
C ASP A 259 19.55 -22.48 -20.84
N ARG A 260 19.07 -23.39 -21.70
CA ARG A 260 17.66 -23.44 -22.12
C ARG A 260 16.71 -23.82 -20.98
N GLN A 261 17.16 -24.57 -19.97
CA GLN A 261 16.34 -25.04 -18.84
C GLN A 261 16.52 -24.18 -17.59
N MET A 262 17.58 -23.37 -17.53
CA MET A 262 18.00 -22.63 -16.35
C MET A 262 16.89 -21.79 -15.72
N GLY A 263 16.14 -21.01 -16.51
CA GLY A 263 15.06 -20.18 -15.99
C GLY A 263 13.90 -20.97 -15.36
N VAL A 264 13.63 -22.19 -15.84
CA VAL A 264 12.62 -23.09 -15.25
C VAL A 264 13.14 -23.71 -13.97
N ILE A 265 14.41 -24.15 -13.96
CA ILE A 265 15.03 -24.76 -12.78
C ILE A 265 15.23 -23.75 -11.66
N LEU A 266 15.67 -22.52 -11.95
CA LEU A 266 15.79 -21.46 -10.94
C LEU A 266 14.46 -21.22 -10.22
N LYS A 267 13.36 -21.08 -10.98
CA LYS A 267 12.02 -20.89 -10.40
C LYS A 267 11.57 -22.10 -9.58
N ARG A 268 11.95 -23.30 -9.99
CA ARG A 268 11.72 -24.52 -9.20
C ARG A 268 12.50 -24.48 -7.88
N MET A 269 13.76 -24.05 -7.87
CA MET A 269 14.54 -23.87 -6.64
C MET A 269 13.94 -22.81 -5.72
N MET A 270 13.48 -21.68 -6.28
CA MET A 270 12.76 -20.64 -5.54
C MET A 270 11.48 -21.19 -4.89
N LEU A 271 10.66 -21.96 -5.62
CA LEU A 271 9.45 -22.55 -5.05
C LEU A 271 9.75 -23.62 -3.99
N ARG A 272 10.81 -24.42 -4.13
CA ARG A 272 11.24 -25.38 -3.09
C ARG A 272 11.61 -24.67 -1.80
N VAL A 273 12.33 -23.55 -1.89
CA VAL A 273 12.67 -22.72 -0.72
C VAL A 273 11.42 -22.09 -0.12
N GLY A 274 10.54 -21.54 -0.96
CA GLY A 274 9.25 -20.99 -0.53
C GLY A 274 8.39 -22.03 0.20
N ASP A 275 8.31 -23.26 -0.31
CA ASP A 275 7.55 -24.36 0.27
C ASP A 275 8.04 -24.75 1.68
N ARG A 276 9.36 -24.85 1.84
CA ARG A 276 10.00 -25.13 3.14
C ARG A 276 9.75 -24.01 4.14
N LEU A 277 9.92 -22.75 3.72
CA LEU A 277 9.63 -21.58 4.56
C LEU A 277 8.15 -21.49 4.94
N ALA A 278 7.26 -21.84 4.02
CA ALA A 278 5.84 -21.93 4.30
C ALA A 278 5.52 -23.02 5.33
N GLY A 279 6.27 -24.13 5.34
CA GLY A 279 6.21 -25.12 6.41
C GLY A 279 6.71 -24.59 7.76
N GLU A 280 7.82 -23.85 7.79
CA GLU A 280 8.36 -23.23 9.01
C GLU A 280 7.40 -22.19 9.62
N LEU A 281 6.65 -21.47 8.78
CA LEU A 281 5.76 -20.37 9.18
C LEU A 281 4.28 -20.76 9.33
N ASP A 282 3.94 -22.04 9.10
CA ASP A 282 2.56 -22.54 9.09
C ASP A 282 1.66 -21.75 8.11
N VAL A 283 2.12 -21.65 6.86
CA VAL A 283 1.46 -20.90 5.78
C VAL A 283 1.07 -21.83 4.63
N ASP A 284 -0.19 -21.78 4.20
CA ASP A 284 -0.71 -22.71 3.19
C ASP A 284 -0.46 -22.30 1.74
N ALA A 285 -0.08 -21.04 1.49
CA ALA A 285 0.01 -20.50 0.13
C ALA A 285 1.22 -19.59 -0.13
N LEU A 286 1.76 -19.75 -1.34
CA LEU A 286 2.77 -18.89 -1.94
C LEU A 286 2.11 -17.94 -2.94
N VAL A 287 2.69 -16.76 -3.16
CA VAL A 287 2.21 -15.78 -4.14
C VAL A 287 3.34 -15.44 -5.09
N THR A 288 3.07 -15.43 -6.40
CA THR A 288 4.03 -14.96 -7.41
C THR A 288 3.39 -13.91 -8.32
N GLY A 289 4.23 -13.07 -8.91
CA GLY A 289 3.85 -12.09 -9.93
C GLY A 289 3.76 -12.66 -11.34
N GLU A 290 3.68 -13.98 -11.52
CA GLU A 290 3.72 -14.58 -12.86
C GLU A 290 2.44 -14.33 -13.67
N CYS A 291 2.62 -14.03 -14.95
CA CYS A 291 1.59 -13.82 -15.95
C CYS A 291 1.85 -14.70 -17.19
N VAL A 292 0.80 -15.36 -17.69
CA VAL A 292 0.93 -16.25 -18.85
C VAL A 292 1.37 -15.48 -20.09
N ALA A 293 2.35 -16.04 -20.79
CA ALA A 293 2.85 -15.54 -22.07
C ALA A 293 3.50 -14.14 -22.02
N GLN A 294 3.79 -13.60 -20.83
CA GLN A 294 4.55 -12.35 -20.70
C GLN A 294 6.03 -12.54 -21.04
N VAL A 295 6.63 -13.66 -20.61
CA VAL A 295 8.01 -14.05 -20.95
C VAL A 295 8.05 -15.54 -21.30
N SER A 296 9.10 -15.95 -21.99
CA SER A 296 9.34 -17.34 -22.43
C SER A 296 9.29 -18.36 -21.30
N SER A 297 9.72 -18.00 -20.08
CA SER A 297 9.66 -18.88 -18.90
C SER A 297 8.25 -19.02 -18.29
N GLN A 298 7.26 -18.25 -18.76
CA GLN A 298 5.90 -18.18 -18.20
C GLN A 298 4.84 -18.68 -19.20
N THR A 299 5.14 -19.74 -19.94
CA THR A 299 4.11 -20.46 -20.70
C THR A 299 3.33 -21.40 -19.78
N LEU A 300 2.11 -21.78 -20.15
CA LEU A 300 1.30 -22.75 -19.39
C LEU A 300 2.05 -24.06 -19.12
N ARG A 301 2.85 -24.52 -20.10
CA ARG A 301 3.66 -25.72 -19.95
C ARG A 301 4.76 -25.53 -18.91
N ASN A 302 5.47 -24.41 -18.96
CA ASN A 302 6.56 -24.12 -18.03
C ASN A 302 6.03 -23.92 -16.62
N LEU A 303 4.96 -23.14 -16.43
CA LEU A 303 4.31 -22.95 -15.13
C LEU A 303 3.85 -24.28 -14.54
N SER A 304 3.23 -25.14 -15.36
CA SER A 304 2.84 -26.49 -14.92
C SER A 304 4.03 -27.37 -14.52
N VAL A 305 5.21 -27.19 -15.11
CA VAL A 305 6.43 -27.90 -14.72
C VAL A 305 7.02 -27.29 -13.45
N ILE A 306 7.00 -25.97 -13.31
CA ILE A 306 7.48 -25.25 -12.13
C ILE A 306 6.68 -25.66 -10.89
N ASP A 307 5.35 -25.73 -10.99
CA ASP A 307 4.47 -26.09 -9.87
C ASP A 307 4.70 -27.50 -9.32
N ARG A 308 5.32 -28.41 -10.07
CA ARG A 308 5.52 -29.81 -9.63
C ARG A 308 6.51 -29.98 -8.47
N VAL A 309 7.16 -28.92 -8.02
CA VAL A 309 8.12 -28.99 -6.89
C VAL A 309 7.53 -28.61 -5.54
N THR A 310 6.26 -28.20 -5.51
CA THR A 310 5.54 -27.82 -4.29
C THR A 310 4.14 -28.40 -4.33
N ASP A 311 3.67 -28.86 -3.17
CA ASP A 311 2.28 -29.30 -2.99
C ASP A 311 1.37 -28.17 -2.47
N ARG A 312 1.95 -26.99 -2.17
CA ARG A 312 1.22 -25.82 -1.66
C ARG A 312 0.52 -25.05 -2.76
N LEU A 313 -0.48 -24.27 -2.37
CA LEU A 313 -1.21 -23.42 -3.29
C LEU A 313 -0.33 -22.25 -3.76
N VAL A 314 -0.03 -22.19 -5.06
CA VAL A 314 0.66 -21.05 -5.67
C VAL A 314 -0.36 -20.08 -6.28
N LEU A 315 -0.61 -18.98 -5.60
CA LEU A 315 -1.48 -17.90 -6.05
C LEU A 315 -0.75 -17.02 -7.07
N ARG A 316 -1.40 -16.81 -8.22
CA ARG A 316 -0.91 -15.95 -9.30
C ARG A 316 -1.95 -14.88 -9.65
N PRO A 317 -2.04 -13.79 -8.87
CA PRO A 317 -3.06 -12.76 -9.06
C PRO A 317 -3.05 -12.12 -10.46
N LEU A 318 -1.92 -12.21 -11.18
CA LEU A 318 -1.68 -11.60 -12.48
C LEU A 318 -1.75 -12.58 -13.65
N ILE A 319 -2.13 -13.84 -13.41
CA ILE A 319 -1.98 -14.94 -14.37
C ILE A 319 -2.56 -14.67 -15.77
N ALA A 320 -3.62 -13.86 -15.83
CA ALA A 320 -4.35 -13.52 -17.04
C ALA A 320 -4.48 -12.00 -17.24
N THR A 321 -3.55 -11.23 -16.69
CA THR A 321 -3.56 -9.76 -16.74
C THR A 321 -2.55 -9.25 -17.76
N ASP A 322 -2.95 -8.29 -18.59
CA ASP A 322 -2.04 -7.69 -19.58
C ASP A 322 -0.95 -6.84 -18.91
N LYS A 323 0.24 -6.81 -19.53
CA LYS A 323 1.41 -6.06 -19.01
C LYS A 323 1.11 -4.57 -18.80
N GLU A 324 0.35 -3.95 -19.71
CA GLU A 324 -0.01 -2.54 -19.59
C GLU A 324 -0.88 -2.27 -18.35
N ASP A 325 -1.80 -3.19 -18.02
CA ASP A 325 -2.63 -3.08 -16.82
C ASP A 325 -1.80 -3.28 -15.55
N ILE A 326 -0.81 -4.17 -15.58
CA ILE A 326 0.14 -4.34 -14.47
C ILE A 326 0.93 -3.05 -14.25
N VAL A 327 1.49 -2.45 -15.30
CA VAL A 327 2.25 -1.19 -15.23
C VAL A 327 1.35 -0.04 -14.75
N ARG A 328 0.10 0.04 -15.24
CA ARG A 328 -0.87 1.05 -14.81
C ARG A 328 -1.20 0.90 -13.32
N MET A 329 -1.37 -0.34 -12.85
CA MET A 329 -1.60 -0.63 -11.44
C MET A 329 -0.37 -0.26 -10.60
N ALA A 330 0.84 -0.64 -11.03
CA ALA A 330 2.09 -0.30 -10.34
C ALA A 330 2.24 1.22 -10.18
N LYS A 331 1.93 2.01 -11.22
CA LYS A 331 1.88 3.47 -11.13
C LYS A 331 0.81 3.96 -10.16
N ALA A 332 -0.40 3.40 -10.24
CA ALA A 332 -1.52 3.79 -9.37
C ALA A 332 -1.26 3.50 -7.89
N ILE A 333 -0.50 2.45 -7.57
CA ILE A 333 -0.14 2.09 -6.19
C ILE A 333 1.19 2.70 -5.74
N GLY A 334 1.91 3.39 -6.61
CA GLY A 334 3.18 4.07 -6.30
C GLY A 334 4.44 3.20 -6.37
N THR A 335 4.36 1.96 -6.85
CA THR A 335 5.53 1.08 -7.03
C THR A 335 6.15 1.17 -8.42
N GLY A 336 5.50 1.86 -9.37
CA GLY A 336 5.95 1.93 -10.76
C GLY A 336 7.33 2.56 -10.95
N GLU A 337 7.60 3.67 -10.26
CA GLU A 337 8.91 4.35 -10.32
C GLU A 337 10.02 3.55 -9.64
N LEU A 338 9.67 2.78 -8.60
CA LEU A 338 10.60 1.88 -7.91
C LEU A 338 11.02 0.75 -8.85
N ALA A 339 10.03 0.13 -9.49
CA ALA A 339 10.24 -0.97 -10.40
C ALA A 339 11.03 -0.57 -11.65
N ALA A 340 10.84 0.66 -12.14
CA ALA A 340 11.53 1.15 -13.34
C ALA A 340 13.06 1.28 -13.16
N ARG A 341 13.54 1.42 -11.92
CA ARG A 341 14.97 1.63 -11.61
C ARG A 341 15.71 0.34 -11.28
N MET A 342 14.98 -0.74 -11.05
CA MET A 342 15.58 -2.02 -10.70
C MET A 342 16.07 -2.77 -11.94
N PRO A 343 17.33 -3.26 -11.96
CA PRO A 343 17.79 -4.17 -13.00
C PRO A 343 16.97 -5.47 -13.03
N GLU A 344 16.73 -6.01 -14.23
CA GLU A 344 16.05 -7.30 -14.39
C GLU A 344 17.00 -8.48 -14.14
N TYR A 345 17.36 -8.77 -12.88
CA TYR A 345 18.33 -9.81 -12.52
C TYR A 345 17.95 -11.22 -13.03
N CYS A 346 16.67 -11.61 -12.93
CA CYS A 346 16.21 -12.92 -13.41
C CYS A 346 16.26 -13.08 -14.94
N GLY A 347 16.29 -11.98 -15.70
CA GLY A 347 16.36 -12.00 -17.15
C GLY A 347 17.78 -12.25 -17.68
N VAL A 348 18.79 -11.80 -16.93
CA VAL A 348 20.22 -11.84 -17.33
C VAL A 348 20.74 -13.27 -17.52
N ILE A 349 20.21 -14.21 -16.75
CA ILE A 349 20.67 -15.62 -16.74
C ILE A 349 20.00 -16.49 -17.83
N SER A 350 19.06 -15.96 -18.59
CA SER A 350 18.18 -16.75 -19.45
C SER A 350 18.56 -16.62 -20.92
N VAL A 351 19.59 -17.34 -21.37
CA VAL A 351 20.01 -17.40 -22.78
C VAL A 351 19.16 -18.42 -23.55
N ASN A 352 18.41 -17.97 -24.58
CA ASN A 352 17.54 -18.81 -25.41
C ASN A 352 16.59 -19.77 -24.62
N PRO A 353 15.80 -19.25 -23.67
CA PRO A 353 14.96 -20.05 -22.77
C PRO A 353 13.96 -20.94 -23.50
N THR A 354 13.74 -22.14 -22.97
CA THR A 354 12.70 -23.02 -23.47
C THR A 354 11.31 -22.45 -23.22
N THR A 355 10.47 -22.42 -24.25
CA THR A 355 9.05 -22.04 -24.13
C THR A 355 8.15 -23.24 -23.82
N ARG A 356 8.69 -24.46 -23.93
CA ARG A 356 7.93 -25.71 -23.72
C ARG A 356 8.81 -26.75 -23.04
N ALA A 357 9.01 -26.57 -21.74
CA ALA A 357 9.76 -27.48 -20.91
C ALA A 357 9.14 -28.89 -20.89
N ARG A 358 10.04 -29.87 -20.91
CA ARG A 358 9.74 -31.29 -20.77
C ARG A 358 10.15 -31.69 -19.35
N LEU A 359 9.20 -32.16 -18.54
CA LEU A 359 9.43 -32.45 -17.12
C LEU A 359 10.60 -33.42 -16.93
N ASP A 360 10.63 -34.49 -17.72
CA ASP A 360 11.70 -35.49 -17.75
C ASP A 360 13.09 -34.88 -17.99
N ARG A 361 13.18 -33.87 -18.86
CA ARG A 361 14.44 -33.17 -19.12
C ARG A 361 14.83 -32.21 -18.01
N VAL A 362 13.85 -31.50 -17.44
CA VAL A 362 14.07 -30.58 -16.32
C VAL A 362 14.56 -31.37 -15.11
N GLU A 363 13.92 -32.48 -14.77
CA GLU A 363 14.32 -33.34 -13.65
C GLU A 363 15.70 -33.98 -13.88
N ALA A 364 16.01 -34.40 -15.11
CA ALA A 364 17.35 -34.91 -15.43
C ALA A 364 18.43 -33.82 -15.29
N GLN A 365 18.13 -32.57 -15.66
CA GLN A 365 19.06 -31.45 -15.51
C GLN A 365 19.22 -31.04 -14.03
N GLU A 366 18.15 -31.11 -13.24
CA GLU A 366 18.20 -30.86 -11.80
C GLU A 366 19.14 -31.83 -11.06
N GLN A 367 19.38 -33.04 -11.58
CA GLN A 367 20.31 -33.99 -10.97
C GLN A 367 21.78 -33.53 -10.99
N TYR A 368 22.13 -32.58 -11.86
CA TYR A 368 23.48 -32.00 -11.89
C TYR A 368 23.67 -30.87 -10.87
N PHE A 369 22.57 -30.34 -10.31
CA PHE A 369 22.62 -29.31 -9.29
C PHE A 369 22.79 -29.93 -7.91
N ASP A 370 23.79 -29.47 -7.15
CA ASP A 370 23.99 -29.90 -5.76
C ASP A 370 22.95 -29.26 -4.82
N MET A 371 21.99 -30.06 -4.34
CA MET A 371 20.94 -29.61 -3.42
C MET A 371 21.48 -29.10 -2.07
N ALA A 372 22.70 -29.48 -1.67
CA ALA A 372 23.32 -28.95 -0.47
C ALA A 372 23.56 -27.42 -0.58
N ILE A 373 23.70 -26.88 -1.78
CA ILE A 373 23.79 -25.42 -2.03
C ILE A 373 22.48 -24.74 -1.65
N LEU A 374 21.34 -25.33 -2.03
CA LEU A 374 20.03 -24.81 -1.67
C LEU A 374 19.78 -24.88 -0.16
N ASP A 375 20.24 -25.95 0.50
CA ASP A 375 20.18 -26.09 1.95
C ASP A 375 21.02 -25.02 2.66
N ARG A 376 22.24 -24.74 2.18
CA ARG A 376 23.08 -23.66 2.71
C ARG A 376 22.42 -22.29 2.52
N ALA A 377 21.87 -22.02 1.33
CA ALA A 377 21.15 -20.78 1.05
C ALA A 377 19.99 -20.57 2.03
N LEU A 378 19.16 -21.59 2.25
CA LEU A 378 18.07 -21.54 3.21
C LEU A 378 18.55 -21.41 4.67
N ALA A 379 19.67 -22.05 5.03
CA ALA A 379 20.24 -21.94 6.37
C ALA A 379 20.79 -20.53 6.66
N ASN A 380 21.32 -19.85 5.63
CA ASN A 380 21.86 -18.50 5.71
C ASN A 380 20.81 -17.40 5.46
N LYS A 381 19.52 -17.74 5.44
CA LYS A 381 18.44 -16.76 5.30
C LYS A 381 18.46 -15.74 6.45
N THR A 382 18.07 -14.51 6.16
CA THR A 382 17.76 -13.51 7.18
C THR A 382 16.25 -13.32 7.27
N GLN A 383 15.74 -13.13 8.49
CA GLN A 383 14.33 -12.90 8.75
C GLN A 383 14.20 -11.67 9.64
N THR A 384 13.64 -10.60 9.07
CA THR A 384 13.47 -9.33 9.76
C THR A 384 11.99 -8.98 9.78
N ARG A 385 11.49 -8.45 10.89
CA ARG A 385 10.14 -7.88 10.88
C ARG A 385 10.15 -6.64 10.00
N ILE A 386 9.15 -6.48 9.14
CA ILE A 386 9.17 -5.39 8.15
C ILE A 386 9.22 -3.98 8.78
N ASP A 387 8.67 -3.81 9.98
CA ASP A 387 8.70 -2.56 10.74
C ASP A 387 10.07 -2.25 11.37
N GLN A 388 10.98 -3.22 11.39
CA GLN A 388 12.34 -3.10 11.93
C GLN A 388 13.42 -3.01 10.86
N LEU A 389 13.08 -3.19 9.57
CA LEU A 389 14.05 -3.17 8.46
C LEU A 389 14.95 -1.93 8.46
N ALA A 390 14.37 -0.75 8.65
CA ALA A 390 15.14 0.49 8.64
C ALA A 390 16.02 0.66 9.89
N GLN A 391 15.67 0.03 11.00
CA GLN A 391 16.48 0.10 12.22
C GLN A 391 17.71 -0.81 12.10
N GLU A 392 17.55 -2.03 11.58
CA GLU A 392 18.67 -2.96 11.38
C GLU A 392 19.72 -2.40 10.40
N GLU A 393 19.30 -1.71 9.33
CA GLU A 393 20.26 -1.07 8.42
C GLU A 393 20.95 0.15 9.04
N LEU A 394 20.28 0.85 9.97
CA LEU A 394 20.89 1.94 10.72
C LEU A 394 21.91 1.44 11.75
N GLU A 395 21.66 0.32 12.41
CA GLU A 395 22.61 -0.21 13.40
C GLU A 395 23.90 -0.73 12.73
N ARG A 396 23.86 -0.99 11.42
CA ARG A 396 25.06 -1.34 10.63
C ARG A 396 25.97 -0.16 10.34
N LEU A 397 25.46 1.07 10.34
CA LEU A 397 26.19 2.29 9.96
C LEU A 397 25.81 3.42 10.91
N ASP A 398 26.76 4.05 11.60
CA ASP A 398 26.53 5.12 12.59
C ASP A 398 25.86 6.38 11.98
N VAL A 399 24.57 6.28 11.64
CA VAL A 399 23.77 7.37 11.08
C VAL A 399 23.10 8.12 12.22
N GLU A 400 23.44 9.39 12.37
CA GLU A 400 22.85 10.24 13.39
C GLU A 400 21.40 10.60 13.06
N VAL A 401 20.49 10.39 14.02
CA VAL A 401 19.07 10.77 13.92
C VAL A 401 18.81 11.95 14.85
N LEU A 402 18.37 13.07 14.29
CA LEU A 402 18.16 14.33 15.01
C LEU A 402 16.69 14.78 14.89
N SER A 403 16.12 15.25 16.00
CA SER A 403 14.76 15.83 16.05
C SER A 403 14.71 17.31 15.67
N VAL A 404 15.87 17.96 15.56
CA VAL A 404 16.00 19.37 15.22
C VAL A 404 16.93 19.51 14.01
N PRO A 405 16.57 20.30 12.99
CA PRO A 405 17.43 20.53 11.85
C PRO A 405 18.70 21.30 12.26
N LEU A 406 19.86 20.91 11.70
CA LEU A 406 21.12 21.62 11.93
C LEU A 406 21.14 22.94 11.15
N ALA A 407 21.68 24.00 11.76
CA ALA A 407 21.65 25.35 11.20
C ALA A 407 22.32 25.50 9.82
N ASN A 408 23.38 24.72 9.56
CA ASN A 408 24.12 24.71 8.28
C ASN A 408 23.84 23.47 7.44
N SER A 409 22.67 22.83 7.63
CA SER A 409 22.28 21.65 6.86
C SER A 409 21.20 21.98 5.83
N THR A 410 21.12 21.12 4.81
CA THR A 410 20.01 21.11 3.86
C THR A 410 19.15 19.90 4.12
N ILE A 411 17.83 20.09 4.22
CA ILE A 411 16.90 18.96 4.32
C ILE A 411 16.62 18.44 2.92
N ILE A 412 16.67 17.12 2.76
CA ILE A 412 16.17 16.45 1.58
C ILE A 412 14.85 15.77 1.96
N ASP A 413 13.74 16.30 1.48
CA ASP A 413 12.43 15.64 1.62
C ASP A 413 12.36 14.50 0.60
N ILE A 414 12.41 13.27 1.10
CA ILE A 414 12.44 12.05 0.31
C ILE A 414 11.07 11.39 0.15
N ARG A 415 9.99 12.03 0.61
CA ARG A 415 8.64 11.47 0.47
C ARG A 415 8.21 11.41 -0.99
N HIS A 416 7.24 10.54 -1.28
CA HIS A 416 6.61 10.51 -2.60
C HIS A 416 5.94 11.87 -2.89
N PRO A 417 5.92 12.37 -4.13
CA PRO A 417 5.35 13.68 -4.46
C PRO A 417 3.92 13.89 -3.95
N SER A 418 3.08 12.86 -3.99
CA SER A 418 1.71 12.92 -3.46
C SER A 418 1.64 13.19 -1.96
N GLU A 419 2.59 12.67 -1.17
CA GLU A 419 2.65 12.88 0.28
C GLU A 419 3.18 14.28 0.62
N GLU A 420 4.11 14.78 -0.19
CA GLU A 420 4.63 16.15 -0.06
C GLU A 420 3.55 17.18 -0.42
N GLU A 421 2.84 16.98 -1.53
CA GLU A 421 1.71 17.84 -1.94
C GLU A 421 0.61 17.87 -0.87
N LEU A 422 0.35 16.72 -0.24
CA LEU A 422 -0.65 16.60 0.81
C LEU A 422 -0.20 17.26 2.12
N ALA A 423 1.08 17.11 2.49
CA ALA A 423 1.64 17.66 3.71
C ALA A 423 3.02 18.32 3.49
N PRO A 424 3.09 19.56 2.97
CA PRO A 424 4.35 20.23 2.65
C PRO A 424 5.20 20.51 3.90
N LEU A 425 6.48 20.14 3.86
CA LEU A 425 7.42 20.45 4.94
C LEU A 425 7.83 21.93 4.87
N LYS A 426 7.55 22.69 5.93
CA LYS A 426 7.92 24.11 6.04
C LYS A 426 8.94 24.30 7.15
N LEU A 427 10.18 24.58 6.76
CA LEU A 427 11.28 24.87 7.67
C LEU A 427 11.96 26.19 7.28
N HIS A 428 12.68 26.79 8.21
CA HIS A 428 13.47 28.01 7.97
C HIS A 428 14.83 27.74 7.28
N ILE A 429 15.20 26.46 7.13
CA ILE A 429 16.40 26.03 6.42
C ILE A 429 16.07 25.56 5.00
N PRO A 430 17.07 25.46 4.08
CA PRO A 430 16.84 24.98 2.73
C PRO A 430 16.25 23.56 2.72
N VAL A 431 15.19 23.37 1.94
CA VAL A 431 14.55 22.07 1.70
C VAL A 431 14.61 21.76 0.21
N ILE A 432 15.28 20.67 -0.16
CA ILE A 432 15.29 20.13 -1.52
C ILE A 432 14.33 18.94 -1.56
N LYS A 433 13.53 18.84 -2.62
CA LYS A 433 12.59 17.74 -2.83
C LYS A 433 13.22 16.74 -3.78
N ILE A 434 13.63 15.59 -3.25
CA ILE A 434 14.17 14.48 -4.05
C ILE A 434 13.49 13.22 -3.54
N PRO A 435 12.42 12.74 -4.19
CA PRO A 435 11.75 11.52 -3.77
C PRO A 435 12.75 10.38 -3.60
N PHE A 436 12.52 9.51 -2.63
CA PHE A 436 13.48 8.50 -2.22
C PHE A 436 14.01 7.64 -3.38
N TYR A 437 13.14 7.35 -4.35
CA TYR A 437 13.50 6.59 -5.54
C TYR A 437 14.47 7.31 -6.48
N GLU A 438 14.57 8.65 -6.42
CA GLU A 438 15.54 9.48 -7.17
C GLU A 438 16.83 9.78 -6.42
N LEU A 439 16.83 9.56 -5.11
CA LEU A 439 17.87 10.03 -4.23
C LEU A 439 19.27 9.56 -4.66
N HIS A 440 19.44 8.28 -4.94
CA HIS A 440 20.74 7.72 -5.34
C HIS A 440 21.18 8.21 -6.73
N SER A 441 20.27 8.25 -7.70
CA SER A 441 20.58 8.73 -9.05
C SER A 441 20.99 10.20 -9.08
N ARG A 442 20.46 11.00 -8.15
CA ARG A 442 20.70 12.44 -8.05
C ARG A 442 21.70 12.81 -6.95
N ALA A 443 22.30 11.82 -6.29
CA ALA A 443 23.29 12.06 -5.23
C ALA A 443 24.50 12.84 -5.75
N SER A 444 24.85 12.68 -7.03
CA SER A 444 25.92 13.42 -7.70
C SER A 444 25.60 14.91 -7.94
N GLU A 445 24.32 15.32 -7.88
CA GLU A 445 23.90 16.72 -7.96
C GLU A 445 24.10 17.46 -6.63
N LEU A 446 24.32 16.72 -5.54
CA LEU A 446 24.53 17.30 -4.21
C LEU A 446 25.94 17.86 -4.08
N VAL A 447 26.05 19.04 -3.47
CA VAL A 447 27.33 19.70 -3.19
C VAL A 447 28.15 18.83 -2.24
N GLN A 448 29.33 18.41 -2.69
CA GLN A 448 30.31 17.66 -1.90
C GLN A 448 30.74 18.43 -0.65
N GLY A 449 30.88 17.73 0.48
CA GLY A 449 31.20 18.33 1.78
C GLY A 449 30.05 19.11 2.45
N GLY A 450 28.85 19.10 1.89
CA GLY A 450 27.64 19.61 2.54
C GLY A 450 27.03 18.61 3.54
N THR A 451 26.39 19.13 4.60
CA THR A 451 25.60 18.32 5.54
C THR A 451 24.15 18.24 5.06
N TYR A 452 23.65 17.03 4.82
CA TYR A 452 22.28 16.77 4.39
C TYR A 452 21.50 15.97 5.42
N MET A 453 20.23 16.30 5.59
CA MET A 453 19.33 15.61 6.53
C MET A 453 18.13 15.03 5.79
N LEU A 454 17.97 13.70 5.76
CA LEU A 454 16.87 13.04 5.04
C LEU A 454 15.57 13.04 5.85
N TYR A 455 14.45 13.39 5.22
CA TYR A 455 13.12 13.44 5.86
C TYR A 455 12.07 12.62 5.11
N CYS A 456 11.33 11.77 5.84
CA CYS A 456 10.21 10.97 5.31
C CYS A 456 8.98 10.91 6.24
N GLY A 457 8.85 11.86 7.18
CA GLY A 457 7.80 11.82 8.21
C GLY A 457 8.12 10.82 9.33
N LYS A 458 7.93 9.51 9.11
CA LYS A 458 8.17 8.47 10.14
C LYS A 458 9.66 8.12 10.36
N GLY A 459 10.56 8.73 9.60
CA GLY A 459 12.00 8.48 9.63
C GLY A 459 12.43 7.08 9.18
N VAL A 460 11.51 6.17 8.83
CA VAL A 460 11.84 4.78 8.44
C VAL A 460 12.54 4.74 7.08
N MET A 461 11.97 5.38 6.04
CA MET A 461 12.63 5.45 4.73
C MET A 461 13.92 6.28 4.79
N SER A 462 13.94 7.38 5.55
CA SER A 462 15.14 8.20 5.74
C SER A 462 16.30 7.39 6.28
N ARG A 463 16.03 6.55 7.28
CA ARG A 463 17.02 5.67 7.91
C ARG A 463 17.60 4.66 6.91
N LEU A 464 16.72 4.00 6.15
CA LEU A 464 17.14 3.04 5.13
C LEU A 464 18.06 3.69 4.08
N HIS A 465 17.65 4.83 3.51
CA HIS A 465 18.42 5.51 2.48
C HIS A 465 19.68 6.23 2.98
N ALA A 466 19.66 6.76 4.21
CA ALA A 466 20.84 7.42 4.79
C ALA A 466 22.00 6.43 4.94
N SER A 467 21.69 5.21 5.42
CA SER A 467 22.65 4.12 5.53
C SER A 467 23.30 3.81 4.16
N HIS A 468 22.48 3.69 3.12
CA HIS A 468 22.98 3.40 1.77
C HIS A 468 23.81 4.56 1.18
N LEU A 469 23.40 5.81 1.38
CA LEU A 469 24.15 6.95 0.85
C LEU A 469 25.54 7.07 1.47
N LEU A 470 25.68 6.89 2.79
CA LEU A 470 26.96 6.99 3.50
C LEU A 470 28.02 6.00 2.99
N GLU A 471 27.60 4.84 2.47
CA GLU A 471 28.53 3.88 1.85
C GLU A 471 28.92 4.28 0.41
N SER A 472 28.05 5.01 -0.28
CA SER A 472 28.19 5.31 -1.71
C SER A 472 28.87 6.65 -2.02
N CYS A 473 28.90 7.60 -1.08
CA CYS A 473 29.44 8.94 -1.31
C CYS A 473 30.05 9.58 -0.05
N GLU A 474 31.00 10.50 -0.23
CA GLU A 474 31.61 11.32 0.83
C GLU A 474 30.70 12.49 1.26
N LEU A 475 29.41 12.22 1.52
CA LEU A 475 28.47 13.21 2.03
C LEU A 475 28.23 13.00 3.52
N ASP A 476 28.08 14.09 4.28
CA ASP A 476 27.66 14.04 5.68
C ASP A 476 26.13 13.91 5.74
N ILE A 477 25.63 12.67 5.76
CA ILE A 477 24.20 12.35 5.77
C ILE A 477 23.72 12.03 7.18
N LYS A 478 22.66 12.73 7.61
CA LYS A 478 21.93 12.49 8.86
C LYS A 478 20.45 12.28 8.58
N VAL A 479 19.67 11.88 9.58
CA VAL A 479 18.21 11.75 9.47
C VAL A 479 17.52 12.83 10.29
N TYR A 480 16.57 13.53 9.68
CA TYR A 480 15.64 14.41 10.39
C TYR A 480 14.35 13.66 10.72
N ALA A 481 14.08 13.48 12.01
CA ALA A 481 12.88 12.82 12.54
C ALA A 481 12.25 13.71 13.62
N PRO A 482 11.44 14.72 13.23
CA PRO A 482 10.84 15.68 14.15
C PRO A 482 9.88 15.09 15.17
#